data_AF-A0KGT2-F1
#
_entry.id   AF-A0KGT2-F1
#
_cell.length_a   1.000
_cell.length_b   1.000
_cell.length_c   1.000
_cell.angle_alpha   90.00
_cell.angle_beta   90.00
_cell.angle_gamma   90.00
#
_symmetry.space_group_name_H-M   'P 1'
#
loop_
_entity.id
_entity.type
_entity.pdbx_description
1 polymer ?
#
loop_
_entity_poly.entity_id
_entity_poly.type
_entity_poly.pdbx_seq_one_letter_code
_entity_poly.pdbx_strand_id
1 'polypeptide(L)'
;MSKHLVLLGALTLSGCSLLSPPAPTVTPVHLADASQRGFYIECSSMTACFQQANQTCPQGYQETDRRQQTLYSTQYLGGSYDEDKKVYKAAKPYRVANTVHSLTIQCPVDMGITPR
;
A
#
# COMPACT_ATOMS: atom_id res chain seq x y z
N MET A 1 -19.15 31.08 -35.82
CA MET A 1 -19.25 30.37 -34.53
C MET A 1 -18.17 29.31 -34.50
N SER A 2 -17.25 29.42 -33.53
CA SER A 2 -16.17 28.46 -33.27
C SER A 2 -16.70 27.26 -32.47
N LYS A 3 -16.14 26.05 -32.73
CA LYS A 3 -15.53 25.19 -31.70
C LYS A 3 -14.90 23.93 -32.33
N HIS A 4 -13.58 23.98 -32.47
CA HIS A 4 -12.72 22.79 -32.43
C HIS A 4 -12.53 22.35 -30.96
N LEU A 5 -12.33 21.04 -30.72
CA LEU A 5 -11.63 20.35 -29.61
C LEU A 5 -12.23 18.92 -29.54
N VAL A 6 -11.65 17.88 -30.16
CA VAL A 6 -10.41 17.11 -29.85
C VAL A 6 -10.49 16.33 -28.53
N LEU A 7 -10.01 15.08 -28.62
CA LEU A 7 -9.58 14.10 -27.60
C LEU A 7 -10.65 13.09 -27.16
N LEU A 8 -10.64 11.84 -27.67
CA LEU A 8 -9.70 10.75 -27.36
C LEU A 8 -9.49 10.58 -25.85
N GLY A 9 -10.15 9.57 -25.29
CA GLY A 9 -9.98 9.15 -23.90
C GLY A 9 -10.61 7.78 -23.63
N ALA A 10 -10.45 6.83 -24.55
CA ALA A 10 -10.66 5.42 -24.22
C ALA A 10 -9.51 5.00 -23.30
N LEU A 11 -9.76 5.05 -21.99
CA LEU A 11 -8.90 4.48 -20.96
C LEU A 11 -8.81 2.98 -21.23
N THR A 12 -7.74 2.59 -21.91
CA THR A 12 -7.29 1.20 -21.92
C THR A 12 -6.85 0.89 -20.50
N LEU A 13 -7.70 0.19 -19.74
CA LEU A 13 -7.24 -0.53 -18.56
C LEU A 13 -6.30 -1.63 -19.06
N SER A 14 -5.03 -1.28 -19.23
CA SER A 14 -3.96 -2.20 -19.49
C SER A 14 -3.84 -3.14 -18.28
N GLY A 15 -4.21 -4.39 -18.51
CA GLY A 15 -3.90 -5.49 -17.60
C GLY A 15 -2.39 -5.66 -17.52
N CYS A 16 -1.81 -5.18 -16.42
CA CYS A 16 -0.47 -5.52 -15.95
C CYS A 16 -0.46 -5.45 -14.42
N SER A 17 -1.26 -6.30 -13.76
CA SER A 17 -1.34 -6.35 -12.29
C SER A 17 -0.67 -7.58 -11.68
N LEU A 18 0.30 -8.20 -12.36
CA LEU A 18 0.88 -9.47 -11.91
C LEU A 18 2.31 -9.40 -11.31
N LEU A 19 2.97 -8.24 -11.25
CA LEU A 19 4.30 -8.14 -10.60
C LEU A 19 4.59 -6.81 -9.89
N SER A 20 3.69 -5.84 -9.89
CA SER A 20 3.96 -4.60 -9.15
C SER A 20 3.80 -4.86 -7.65
N PRO A 21 4.78 -4.48 -6.82
CA PRO A 21 4.59 -4.48 -5.38
C PRO A 21 3.30 -3.73 -5.03
N PRO A 22 2.57 -4.15 -3.97
CA PRO A 22 1.32 -3.50 -3.60
C PRO A 22 1.53 -2.00 -3.47
N ALA A 23 0.61 -1.23 -4.03
CA ALA A 23 0.65 0.22 -3.94
C ALA A 23 0.69 0.63 -2.46
N PRO A 24 1.45 1.68 -2.11
CA PRO A 24 1.50 2.16 -0.75
C PRO A 24 0.10 2.52 -0.26
N THR A 25 -0.26 2.04 0.92
CA THR A 25 -1.56 2.27 1.54
C THR A 25 -1.40 3.35 2.60
N VAL A 26 -2.21 4.41 2.55
CA VAL A 26 -2.19 5.51 3.52
C VAL A 26 -3.47 5.48 4.32
N THR A 27 -3.35 5.33 5.63
CA THR A 27 -4.46 5.27 6.57
C THR A 27 -4.38 6.45 7.53
N PRO A 28 -5.40 7.33 7.62
CA PRO A 28 -5.44 8.38 8.63
C PRO A 28 -5.43 7.77 10.04
N VAL A 29 -4.62 8.31 10.95
CA VAL A 29 -4.65 7.92 12.36
C VAL A 29 -5.13 9.08 13.21
N HIS A 30 -5.94 8.75 14.23
CA HIS A 30 -6.40 9.73 15.18
C HIS A 30 -5.24 10.13 16.10
N LEU A 31 -4.97 11.43 16.18
CA LEU A 31 -3.99 12.00 17.10
C LEU A 31 -4.72 12.68 18.26
N ALA A 32 -4.06 12.73 19.42
CA ALA A 32 -4.56 13.48 20.57
C ALA A 32 -4.51 15.00 20.35
N ASP A 33 -3.59 15.47 19.49
CA ASP A 33 -3.43 16.89 19.14
C ASP A 33 -4.14 17.20 17.82
N ALA A 34 -5.11 18.12 17.84
CA ALA A 34 -5.88 18.54 16.68
C ALA A 34 -5.11 19.46 15.71
N SER A 35 -3.95 19.97 16.11
CA SER A 35 -3.06 20.79 15.27
C SER A 35 -2.23 19.95 14.28
N GLN A 36 -2.30 18.63 14.39
CA GLN A 36 -1.57 17.68 13.55
C GLN A 36 -2.51 16.67 12.91
N ARG A 37 -2.15 16.19 11.71
CA ARG A 37 -2.80 15.04 11.06
C ARG A 37 -1.84 13.87 11.06
N GLY A 38 -2.29 12.74 11.61
CA GLY A 38 -1.50 11.53 11.64
C GLY A 38 -1.83 10.65 10.44
N PHE A 39 -0.80 10.00 9.88
CA PHE A 39 -0.97 9.00 8.84
C PHE A 39 -0.11 7.77 9.14
N TYR A 40 -0.68 6.59 8.98
CA TYR A 40 0.00 5.31 8.96
C TYR A 40 0.12 4.84 7.51
N ILE A 41 1.34 4.59 7.07
CA ILE A 41 1.66 4.25 5.68
C ILE A 41 2.24 2.85 5.64
N GLU A 42 1.70 1.97 4.80
CA GLU A 42 2.26 0.64 4.52
C GLU A 42 2.78 0.56 3.09
N CYS A 43 3.97 0.00 2.90
CA CYS A 43 4.63 -0.06 1.60
C CYS A 43 5.46 -1.32 1.41
N SER A 44 5.86 -1.54 0.17
CA SER A 44 6.77 -2.61 -0.25
C SER A 44 8.23 -2.37 0.11
N SER A 45 8.62 -1.14 0.44
CA SER A 45 9.97 -0.79 0.91
C SER A 45 9.92 0.48 1.76
N MET A 46 10.93 0.69 2.63
CA MET A 46 11.03 1.94 3.39
C MET A 46 11.18 3.17 2.48
N THR A 47 11.93 3.06 1.39
CA THR A 47 12.08 4.16 0.42
C THR A 47 10.73 4.57 -0.17
N ALA A 48 9.87 3.61 -0.51
CA ALA A 48 8.52 3.88 -1.00
C ALA A 48 7.67 4.56 0.08
N CYS A 49 7.83 4.18 1.36
CA CYS A 49 7.14 4.87 2.46
C CYS A 49 7.57 6.32 2.64
N PHE A 50 8.87 6.63 2.53
CA PHE A 50 9.33 8.02 2.59
C PHE A 50 8.84 8.84 1.38
N GLN A 51 8.81 8.24 0.18
CA GLN A 51 8.24 8.90 -1.00
C GLN A 51 6.75 9.19 -0.81
N GLN A 52 5.98 8.22 -0.31
CA GLN A 52 4.56 8.39 -0.02
C GLN A 52 4.34 9.43 1.09
N ALA A 53 5.18 9.45 2.13
CA ALA A 53 5.10 10.43 3.20
C ALA A 53 5.33 11.86 2.69
N ASN A 54 6.34 12.06 1.83
CA ASN A 54 6.59 13.36 1.18
C ASN A 54 5.42 13.80 0.29
N GLN A 55 4.76 12.87 -0.41
CA GLN A 55 3.57 13.18 -1.20
C GLN A 55 2.35 13.50 -0.34
N THR A 56 2.23 12.83 0.80
CA THR A 56 1.12 13.05 1.75
C THR A 56 1.27 14.40 2.45
N CYS A 57 2.52 14.79 2.77
CA CYS A 57 2.83 15.97 3.57
C CYS A 57 3.97 16.78 2.93
N PRO A 58 3.66 17.56 1.89
CA PRO A 58 4.67 18.28 1.09
C PRO A 58 5.36 19.41 1.85
N GLN A 59 4.73 19.95 2.91
CA GLN A 59 5.31 20.95 3.81
C GLN A 59 6.29 20.33 4.84
N GLY A 60 6.51 19.02 4.77
CA GLY A 60 7.28 18.25 5.76
C GLY A 60 6.39 17.48 6.72
N TYR A 61 6.98 16.49 7.37
CA TYR A 61 6.34 15.64 8.35
C TYR A 61 7.33 15.26 9.46
N GLN A 62 6.79 14.90 10.62
CA GLN A 62 7.52 14.27 11.70
C GLN A 62 7.27 12.76 11.67
N GLU A 63 8.35 11.97 11.66
CA GLU A 63 8.26 10.53 11.87
C GLU A 63 7.97 10.24 13.34
N THR A 64 6.98 9.38 13.59
CA THR A 64 6.60 8.97 14.96
C THR A 64 6.89 7.51 15.23
N ASP A 65 6.78 6.66 14.22
CA ASP A 65 7.07 5.24 14.34
C ASP A 65 7.48 4.68 12.97
N ARG A 66 8.45 3.77 12.96
CA ARG A 66 8.94 3.07 11.77
C ARG A 66 9.05 1.59 12.06
N ARG A 67 8.42 0.77 11.23
CA ARG A 67 8.42 -0.69 11.39
C ARG A 67 8.72 -1.42 10.10
N GLN A 68 9.29 -2.59 10.27
CA GLN A 68 9.46 -3.59 9.24
C GLN A 68 9.04 -4.92 9.85
N GLN A 69 8.13 -5.62 9.18
CA GLN A 69 7.64 -6.92 9.63
C GLN A 69 7.71 -7.92 8.50
N THR A 70 8.39 -9.04 8.73
CA THR A 70 8.41 -10.17 7.81
C THR A 70 7.42 -11.23 8.29
N LEU A 71 6.39 -11.47 7.48
CA LEU A 71 5.36 -12.47 7.72
C LEU A 71 5.69 -13.73 6.90
N TYR A 72 5.72 -14.88 7.57
CA TYR A 72 5.93 -16.16 6.92
C TYR A 72 4.59 -16.87 6.73
N SER A 73 4.29 -17.28 5.50
CA SER A 73 3.12 -18.09 5.18
C SER A 73 3.55 -19.44 4.63
N THR A 74 2.83 -20.50 4.98
CA THR A 74 3.00 -21.83 4.37
C THR A 74 1.99 -21.94 3.26
N GLN A 75 2.46 -22.16 2.03
CA GLN A 75 1.60 -22.31 0.86
C GLN A 75 1.78 -23.72 0.26
N TYR A 76 0.71 -24.24 -0.31
CA TYR A 76 0.68 -25.50 -1.04
C TYR A 76 0.34 -25.18 -2.49
N LEU A 77 1.27 -25.41 -3.42
CA LEU A 77 1.07 -25.12 -4.86
C LEU A 77 0.22 -26.17 -5.59
N GLY A 78 -0.39 -27.10 -4.85
CA GLY A 78 -1.29 -28.11 -5.41
C GLY A 78 -1.38 -29.34 -4.52
N GLY A 79 -1.85 -30.42 -5.13
CA GLY A 79 -1.94 -31.75 -4.53
C GLY A 79 -2.62 -32.71 -5.50
N SER A 80 -2.62 -33.98 -5.17
CA SER A 80 -3.28 -35.03 -5.96
C SER A 80 -4.23 -35.84 -5.11
N TYR A 81 -5.29 -36.32 -5.73
CA TYR A 81 -6.22 -37.24 -5.09
C TYR A 81 -5.87 -38.67 -5.49
N ASP A 82 -5.76 -39.56 -4.50
CA ASP A 82 -5.55 -40.99 -4.67
C ASP A 82 -6.94 -41.66 -4.69
N GLU A 83 -7.42 -42.00 -5.88
CA GLU A 83 -8.77 -42.56 -6.10
C GLU A 83 -8.96 -43.93 -5.44
N ASP A 84 -7.92 -44.76 -5.41
CA ASP A 84 -7.97 -46.11 -4.85
C ASP A 84 -8.03 -46.07 -3.33
N LYS A 85 -7.29 -45.14 -2.71
CA LYS A 85 -7.27 -44.97 -1.25
C LYS A 85 -8.32 -43.98 -0.76
N LYS A 86 -9.01 -43.28 -1.67
CA LYS A 86 -9.96 -42.20 -1.38
C LYS A 86 -9.37 -41.12 -0.46
N VAL A 87 -8.11 -40.72 -0.70
CA VAL A 87 -7.38 -39.76 0.13
C VAL A 87 -6.73 -38.67 -0.73
N TYR A 88 -6.86 -37.41 -0.29
CA TYR A 88 -6.13 -36.28 -0.87
C TYR A 88 -4.73 -36.15 -0.27
N LYS A 89 -3.72 -35.96 -1.12
CA LYS A 89 -2.34 -35.66 -0.73
C LYS A 89 -1.97 -34.27 -1.22
N ALA A 90 -1.80 -33.34 -0.29
CA ALA A 90 -1.25 -32.03 -0.60
C ALA A 90 0.20 -32.16 -1.11
N ALA A 91 0.60 -31.25 -2.00
CA ALA A 91 1.98 -31.14 -2.46
C ALA A 91 2.91 -30.76 -1.30
N LYS A 92 4.24 -30.80 -1.54
CA LYS A 92 5.19 -30.33 -0.53
C LYS A 92 4.93 -28.85 -0.23
N PRO A 93 4.79 -28.47 1.06
CA PRO A 93 4.65 -27.06 1.41
C PRO A 93 5.95 -26.32 1.12
N TYR A 94 5.82 -25.04 0.78
CA TYR A 94 6.94 -24.10 0.74
C TYR A 94 6.57 -22.87 1.59
N ARG A 95 7.61 -22.26 2.17
CA ARG A 95 7.48 -21.06 2.99
C ARG A 95 7.68 -19.85 2.11
N VAL A 96 6.72 -18.93 2.14
CA VAL A 96 6.82 -17.62 1.50
C VAL A 96 7.00 -16.58 2.59
N ALA A 97 8.03 -15.73 2.44
CA ALA A 97 8.27 -14.60 3.31
C ALA A 97 7.79 -13.33 2.61
N ASN A 98 6.90 -12.58 3.27
CA ASN A 98 6.42 -11.29 2.81
C ASN A 98 6.86 -10.23 3.82
N THR A 99 7.70 -9.30 3.38
CA THR A 99 8.11 -8.17 4.21
C THR A 99 7.22 -6.97 3.93
N VAL A 100 6.58 -6.46 4.98
CA VAL A 100 5.80 -5.22 4.95
C VAL A 100 6.60 -4.16 5.70
N HIS A 101 6.67 -2.97 5.12
CA HIS A 101 7.27 -1.80 5.74
C HIS A 101 6.17 -0.84 6.12
N SER A 102 6.28 -0.22 7.29
CA SER A 102 5.35 0.82 7.68
C SER A 102 6.00 2.03 8.33
N LEU A 103 5.37 3.17 8.14
CA LEU A 103 5.82 4.47 8.59
C LEU A 103 4.62 5.25 9.11
N THR A 104 4.68 5.68 10.37
CA THR A 104 3.69 6.59 10.96
C THR A 104 4.26 8.00 10.99
N ILE A 105 3.53 8.94 10.40
CA ILE A 105 3.93 10.33 10.29
C ILE A 105 2.89 11.25 10.89
N GLN A 106 3.33 12.42 11.35
CA GLN A 106 2.49 13.54 11.74
C GLN A 106 2.78 14.73 10.84
N CYS A 107 1.73 15.35 10.35
CA CYS A 107 1.82 16.45 9.42
C CYS A 107 1.20 17.70 10.04
N PRO A 108 1.82 18.87 9.85
CA PRO A 108 1.23 20.13 10.31
C PRO A 108 -0.11 20.34 9.59
N VAL A 109 -1.14 20.74 10.33
CA VAL A 109 -2.37 21.23 9.70
C VAL A 109 -2.05 22.61 9.12
N ASP A 110 -2.21 22.78 7.81
CA ASP A 110 -2.16 24.11 7.20
C ASP A 110 -3.22 25.00 7.87
N MET A 111 -2.80 25.85 8.81
CA MET A 111 -3.60 26.94 9.37
C MET A 111 -3.68 28.14 8.40
N GLY A 112 -3.39 27.92 7.12
CA GLY A 112 -3.43 28.92 6.06
C GLY A 112 -4.65 28.73 5.18
N ILE A 113 -5.76 29.35 5.56
CA ILE A 113 -6.86 29.94 4.77
C ILE A 113 -8.10 29.90 5.70
N THR A 114 -8.17 30.83 6.65
CA THR A 114 -9.46 31.34 7.11
C THR A 114 -9.95 32.31 6.03
N PRO A 115 -11.05 32.02 5.31
CA PRO A 115 -11.74 33.06 4.55
C PRO A 115 -12.29 34.07 5.56
N ARG A 116 -11.79 35.31 5.51
CA ARG A 116 -12.38 36.47 6.16
C ARG A 116 -13.37 37.12 5.21
#